data_AF-A0A1G3HBM6-F1
#
_entry.id   AF-A0A1G3HBM6-F1
#
_cell.length_a   1.000
_cell.length_b   1.000
_cell.length_c   1.000
_cell.angle_alpha   90.00
_cell.angle_beta   90.00
_cell.angle_gamma   90.00
#
_symmetry.space_group_name_H-M   'P 1'
#
loop_
_entity.id
_entity.type
_entity.pdbx_description
1 polymer ?
#
loop_
_entity_poly.entity_id
_entity_poly.type
_entity_poly.pdbx_seq_one_letter_code
_entity_poly.pdbx_strand_id
1 'polypeptide(L)' 'MTNKITVMGSEVRVNDHIYNGAGTNAHPTFAWETVTEVRQEDGLILLITGNKKGPHGEFWLEPDEQIVVIRYPDQVSG' A
#
# COMPACT_ATOMS: atom_id res chain seq x y z
N MET A 1 9.12 9.70 -13.27
CA MET A 1 7.75 10.25 -13.29
C MET A 1 6.97 9.50 -12.24
N THR A 2 6.45 10.19 -11.23
CA THR A 2 5.75 9.58 -10.09
C THR A 2 4.26 9.55 -10.41
N ASN A 3 3.72 8.37 -10.71
CA ASN A 3 2.31 8.25 -11.08
C ASN A 3 1.49 7.95 -9.83
N LYS A 4 0.73 8.95 -9.37
CA LYS A 4 -0.35 8.75 -8.39
C LYS A 4 -1.53 8.15 -9.14
N ILE A 5 -1.86 6.90 -8.84
CA ILE A 5 -2.91 6.12 -9.51
C ILE A 5 -3.88 5.56 -8.49
N THR A 6 -5.13 5.35 -8.89
CA THR A 6 -6.11 4.58 -8.12
C THR A 6 -6.09 3.15 -8.65
N VAL A 7 -6.00 2.19 -7.74
CA VAL A 7 -5.97 0.75 -8.05
C VAL A 7 -6.94 0.02 -7.12
N MET A 8 -7.33 -1.19 -7.48
CA MET A 8 -8.04 -2.07 -6.55
C MET A 8 -7.06 -2.61 -5.49
N GLY A 9 -7.54 -2.97 -4.30
CA GLY A 9 -6.72 -3.56 -3.23
C GLY A 9 -5.96 -4.79 -3.72
N SER A 10 -6.58 -5.61 -4.57
CA SER A 10 -5.98 -6.77 -5.23
C SER A 10 -4.86 -6.45 -6.23
N GLU A 11 -4.71 -5.19 -6.66
CA GLU A 11 -3.70 -4.73 -7.62
C GLU A 11 -2.52 -4.00 -6.97
N VAL A 12 -2.53 -3.86 -5.64
CA VAL A 12 -1.43 -3.26 -4.87
C VAL A 12 -0.19 -4.15 -4.94
N ARG A 13 0.99 -3.53 -5.05
CA ARG A 13 2.27 -4.21 -5.22
C ARG A 13 3.26 -3.79 -4.14
N VAL A 14 4.23 -4.66 -3.88
CA VAL A 14 5.42 -4.30 -3.12
C VAL A 14 6.11 -3.11 -3.81
N ASN A 15 6.60 -2.16 -3.02
CA ASN A 15 7.15 -0.85 -3.40
C ASN A 15 6.13 0.23 -3.81
N ASP A 16 4.85 -0.08 -3.89
CA ASP A 16 3.84 0.98 -3.93
C ASP A 16 3.92 1.80 -2.66
N HIS A 17 3.68 3.10 -2.77
CA HIS A 17 3.54 3.97 -1.61
C HIS A 17 2.06 4.26 -1.41
N ILE A 18 1.54 3.97 -0.23
CA ILE A 18 0.14 4.17 0.12
C ILE A 18 -0.02 5.36 1.07
N TYR A 19 -1.18 6.00 1.02
CA TYR A 19 -1.57 7.03 1.97
C TYR A 19 -3.07 6.92 2.26
N ASN A 20 -3.41 6.65 3.52
CA ASN A 20 -4.77 6.54 4.02
C ASN A 20 -5.19 7.74 4.90
N GLY A 21 -4.33 8.75 5.04
CA GLY A 21 -4.62 9.97 5.81
C GLY A 21 -4.89 9.77 7.30
N ALA A 22 -5.03 10.89 8.02
CA ALA A 22 -5.27 10.92 9.47
C ALA A 22 -6.77 10.92 9.86
N GLY A 23 -7.65 10.48 8.95
CA GLY A 23 -9.11 10.47 9.15
C GLY A 23 -9.59 9.33 10.05
N THR A 24 -10.91 9.10 10.10
CA THR A 24 -11.54 7.96 10.80
C THR A 24 -11.36 6.62 10.05
N ASN A 25 -10.30 6.49 9.27
CA ASN A 25 -9.99 5.24 8.59
C ASN A 25 -9.52 4.23 9.61
N ALA A 26 -9.85 2.94 9.40
CA ALA A 26 -9.48 1.87 10.31
C ALA A 26 -7.97 1.81 10.58
N HIS A 27 -7.18 2.27 9.61
CA HIS A 27 -5.72 2.33 9.66
C HIS A 27 -5.25 3.67 9.09
N PRO A 28 -5.14 4.74 9.90
CA PRO A 28 -4.70 6.04 9.40
C PRO A 28 -3.19 6.05 9.15
N THR A 29 -2.75 6.56 7.99
CA THR A 29 -1.33 6.89 7.76
C THR A 29 -1.10 8.39 7.93
N PHE A 30 -0.04 8.77 8.63
CA PHE A 30 0.34 10.18 8.75
C PHE A 30 1.33 10.65 7.67
N ALA A 31 1.86 9.72 6.86
CA ALA A 31 2.75 9.96 5.73
C ALA A 31 2.53 8.90 4.63
N TRP A 32 3.13 9.09 3.46
CA TRP A 32 3.19 8.02 2.45
C TRP A 32 4.09 6.89 2.96
N GLU A 33 3.55 5.68 3.01
CA GLU A 33 4.29 4.51 3.48
C GLU A 33 4.53 3.52 2.37
N THR A 34 5.74 2.98 2.30
CA THR A 34 6.12 1.97 1.31
C THR A 34 5.57 0.60 1.72
N VAL A 35 4.86 -0.06 0.82
CA VAL A 35 4.41 -1.45 0.96
C VAL A 35 5.62 -2.36 0.87
N THR A 36 5.92 -3.09 1.95
CA THR A 36 7.00 -4.08 2.00
C THR A 36 6.51 -5.48 1.73
N GLU A 37 5.25 -5.78 2.05
CA GLU A 37 4.63 -7.08 1.81
C GLU A 37 3.15 -6.94 1.44
N VAL A 38 2.67 -7.86 0.62
CA VAL A 38 1.25 -8.01 0.24
C VAL A 38 0.88 -9.47 0.45
N ARG A 39 -0.19 -9.72 1.22
CA ARG A 39 -0.70 -11.06 1.52
C ARG A 39 -2.21 -11.10 1.29
N GLN A 40 -2.73 -12.29 1.01
CA GLN A 40 -4.17 -12.54 0.99
C GLN A 40 -4.52 -13.46 2.16
N GLU A 41 -5.39 -12.99 3.05
CA GLU A 41 -5.78 -13.70 4.27
C GLU A 41 -7.30 -13.60 4.41
N ASP A 42 -7.98 -14.75 4.50
CA ASP A 42 -9.44 -14.86 4.67
C ASP A 42 -10.28 -14.03 3.67
N GLY A 43 -9.78 -13.85 2.44
CA GLY A 43 -10.45 -13.09 1.40
C GLY A 43 -10.17 -11.59 1.41
N LEU A 44 -9.39 -11.10 2.38
CA LEU A 44 -8.89 -9.73 2.46
C LEU A 44 -7.45 -9.64 1.94
N ILE A 45 -7.05 -8.43 1.57
CA ILE A 45 -5.68 -8.09 1.21
C ILE A 45 -5.03 -7.39 2.40
N LEU A 46 -3.98 -8.01 2.95
CA LEU A 46 -3.13 -7.44 4.00
C LEU A 46 -1.89 -6.80 3.35
N LEU A 47 -1.72 -5.50 3.56
CA LEU A 47 -0.49 -4.78 3.23
C LEU A 47 0.31 -4.52 4.50
N ILE A 48 1.58 -4.90 4.47
CA ILE A 48 2.55 -4.51 5.49
C ILE A 48 3.36 -3.34 4.94
N THR A 49 3.43 -2.27 5.72
CA THR A 49 4.06 -1.00 5.33
C THR A 49 5.16 -0.58 6.31
N GLY A 50 6.10 0.24 5.83
CA GLY A 50 7.16 0.82 6.65
C GLY A 50 8.53 0.21 6.40
N ASN A 51 9.43 0.32 7.38
CA ASN A 51 10.79 -0.22 7.28
C ASN A 51 10.83 -1.63 7.90
N LYS A 52 11.42 -2.61 7.21
CA LYS A 52 11.65 -3.98 7.73
C LYS A 52 12.34 -4.05 9.11
N LYS A 53 12.95 -2.96 9.58
CA LYS A 53 13.61 -2.84 10.89
C LYS A 53 12.87 -1.99 11.93
N GLY A 54 11.68 -1.48 11.63
CA GLY A 54 10.90 -0.58 12.51
C GLY A 54 9.47 -1.07 12.75
N PRO A 55 8.64 -0.30 13.49
CA PRO A 55 7.21 -0.55 13.56
C PRO A 55 6.62 -0.52 12.14
N HIS A 56 5.86 -1.53 11.80
CA HIS A 56 5.17 -1.63 10.51
C HIS A 56 3.70 -1.28 10.69
N GLY A 57 3.12 -0.63 9.68
CA GLY A 57 1.68 -0.45 9.58
C GLY A 57 1.05 -1.65 8.89
N GLU A 58 -0.06 -2.15 9.45
CA GLU A 58 -0.91 -3.16 8.82
C GLU A 58 -2.12 -2.48 8.21
N PHE A 59 -2.42 -2.80 6.94
CA PHE A 59 -3.57 -2.30 6.21
C PHE A 59 -4.36 -3.46 5.64
N TRP A 60 -5.62 -3.55 6.02
CA TRP A 60 -6.55 -4.54 5.53
C TRP A 60 -7.48 -3.88 4.51
N LEU A 61 -7.57 -4.47 3.32
CA LEU A 61 -8.40 -3.99 2.22
C LEU A 61 -9.30 -5.11 1.69
N GLU A 62 -10.50 -4.76 1.25
CA GLU A 62 -11.25 -5.67 0.39
C GLU A 62 -10.57 -5.75 -1.01
N PRO A 63 -10.65 -6.89 -1.73
CA PRO A 63 -10.00 -7.03 -3.03
C PRO A 63 -10.42 -6.00 -4.08
N ASP A 64 -11.67 -5.52 -4.00
CA ASP A 64 -12.29 -4.51 -4.87
C ASP A 64 -12.32 -3.09 -4.27
N GLU A 65 -11.83 -2.92 -3.04
CA GLU A 65 -11.67 -1.61 -2.43
C GLU A 65 -10.67 -0.77 -3.22
N GLN A 66 -11.03 0.47 -3.51
CA GLN A 66 -10.15 1.38 -4.26
C GLN A 66 -9.21 2.11 -3.32
N ILE A 67 -7.91 2.01 -3.60
CA ILE A 67 -6.87 2.73 -2.88
C ILE A 67 -5.99 3.53 -3.84
N VAL A 68 -5.56 4.69 -3.37
CA VAL A 68 -4.64 5.54 -4.11
C VAL A 68 -3.22 5.18 -3.74
N VAL A 69 -2.42 4.86 -4.76
CA VAL A 69 -1.00 4.53 -4.60
C VAL A 69 -0.13 5.44 -5.44
N ILE A 70 1.09 5.64 -4.99
CA ILE A 70 2.17 6.13 -5.83
C ILE A 70 2.98 4.91 -6.28
N ARG A 71 2.99 4.69 -7.60
CA ARG A 71 3.78 3.62 -8.22
C ARG A 71 4.90 4.25 -9.06
N TYR A 72 6.13 3.88 -8.73
CA TYR A 72 7.28 4.23 -9.55
C TYR A 72 7.40 3.21 -10.70
N PRO A 73 7.79 3.63 -11.92
CA PRO A 73 8.12 2.67 -12.96
C PRO A 73 9.22 1.75 -12.44
N ASP A 74 9.13 0.45 -12.78
CA ASP A 74 10.22 -0.48 -12.53
C ASP A 74 11.49 0.15 -13.09
N GLN A 75 12.52 0.32 -12.25
CA GLN A 75 13.82 0.68 -12.77
C GLN A 75 14.24 -0.48 -13.65
N VAL A 76 14.11 -0.30 -14.96
CA VAL A 76 14.71 -1.18 -15.95
C VAL A 76 16.20 -1.06 -15.69
N SER A 77 16.77 -2.02 -14.97
CA SER A 77 18.21 -2.16 -14.83
C SER A 77 18.74 -2.46 -16.22
N GLY A 78 19.26 -1.43 -16.89
CA GLY A 78 20.06 -1.56 -18.10
C GLY A 78 21.45 -2.11 -17.80
#